data_AF-A0A534NJD5-F1
#
_entry.id   AF-A0A534NJD5-F1
#
_cell.length_a   1.000
_cell.length_b   1.000
_cell.length_c   1.000
_cell.angle_alpha   90.00
_cell.angle_beta   90.00
_cell.angle_gamma   90.00
#
_symmetry.space_group_name_H-M   'P 1'
#
loop_
_entity.id
_entity.type
_entity.pdbx_description
1 polymer ?
#
loop_
_entity_poly.entity_id
_entity_poly.type
_entity_poly.pdbx_seq_one_letter_code
_entity_poly.pdbx_strand_id
1 'polypeptide(L)'
;GICFAFALLAQRFGYSVALGAFVAGSLVAESGEGPRIEHLLEPVRDLFAAVFFVSVGMLIDPALVLANWIPILVLSAVVIAGRMIGVSIPAFLTGAGVRTSIAASMSLSQIGEFSFLIAQLGVSTGAVRDFLYPVAVSVSAVTALTTPWMIRASGPFSAWVDRKLPHALQTFVALYGSWIDGLRAPGPRKTRAQRIVRLLLVDAALGAVVVVLASRFFADAVIWLRTRTGLGAIAAEIVAMAVAIVLSAPFLVGIVRLVGALALALATQALPEGPPGRVDLAAAPRRALIVSLQLVAAVALGLPLFAVA
;
A
#
# COMPACT_ATOMS: atom_id res chain seq x y z
N GLY A 1 -10.88 -13.63 25.35
CA GLY A 1 -12.18 -13.01 25.01
C GLY A 1 -12.07 -12.07 23.82
N ILE A 2 -11.37 -10.94 23.97
CA ILE A 2 -11.30 -9.85 22.97
C ILE A 2 -10.81 -10.34 21.60
N CYS A 3 -9.72 -11.12 21.54
CA CYS A 3 -9.22 -11.67 20.28
C CYS A 3 -10.27 -12.48 19.49
N PHE A 4 -10.99 -13.38 20.17
CA PHE A 4 -12.05 -14.17 19.55
C PHE A 4 -13.24 -13.31 19.09
N ALA A 5 -13.59 -12.27 19.86
CA ALA A 5 -14.66 -11.36 19.48
C ALA A 5 -14.32 -10.61 18.17
N PHE A 6 -13.10 -10.06 18.07
CA PHE A 6 -12.64 -9.37 16.85
C PHE A 6 -12.45 -10.33 15.68
N ALA A 7 -11.96 -11.54 15.91
CA ALA A 7 -11.86 -12.59 14.89
C ALA A 7 -13.24 -12.96 14.32
N LEU A 8 -14.23 -13.18 15.20
CA LEU A 8 -15.60 -13.49 14.79
C LEU A 8 -16.24 -12.32 14.05
N LEU A 9 -15.99 -11.09 14.52
CA LEU A 9 -16.48 -9.88 13.87
C LEU A 9 -15.89 -9.71 12.47
N ALA A 10 -14.57 -9.91 12.32
CA ALA A 10 -13.89 -9.88 11.02
C ALA A 10 -14.49 -10.91 10.06
N GLN A 11 -14.69 -12.15 10.53
CA GLN A 11 -15.33 -13.20 9.75
C GLN A 11 -16.76 -12.83 9.33
N ARG A 12 -17.56 -12.22 10.22
CA ARG A 12 -18.93 -11.76 9.92
C ARG A 12 -18.96 -10.67 8.84
N PHE A 13 -17.94 -9.83 8.77
CA PHE A 13 -17.79 -8.81 7.73
C PHE A 13 -17.11 -9.32 6.45
N GLY A 14 -16.76 -10.61 6.37
CA GLY A 14 -16.08 -11.20 5.22
C GLY A 14 -14.58 -10.93 5.15
N TYR A 15 -13.97 -10.44 6.23
CA TYR A 15 -12.52 -10.33 6.37
C TYR A 15 -11.92 -11.61 6.97
N SER A 16 -10.60 -11.77 6.91
CA SER A 16 -9.97 -12.96 7.51
C SER A 16 -9.90 -12.89 9.03
N VAL A 17 -9.90 -14.08 9.61
CA VAL A 17 -9.73 -14.31 11.05
C VAL A 17 -8.40 -13.72 11.54
N ALA A 18 -7.32 -13.85 10.75
CA ALA A 18 -6.01 -13.30 11.09
C ALA A 18 -6.03 -11.76 11.21
N LEU A 19 -6.79 -11.06 10.36
CA LEU A 19 -6.94 -9.60 10.47
C LEU A 19 -7.62 -9.20 11.78
N GLY A 20 -8.70 -9.88 12.15
CA GLY A 20 -9.38 -9.63 13.43
C GLY A 20 -8.48 -9.88 14.63
N ALA A 21 -7.72 -10.97 14.62
CA ALA A 21 -6.73 -11.28 15.66
C ALA A 21 -5.62 -10.21 15.74
N PHE A 22 -5.14 -9.71 14.60
CA PHE A 22 -4.13 -8.66 14.53
C PHE A 22 -4.64 -7.34 15.14
N VAL A 23 -5.86 -6.91 14.81
CA VAL A 23 -6.47 -5.69 15.35
C VAL A 23 -6.67 -5.81 16.87
N ALA A 24 -7.12 -6.97 17.35
CA ALA A 24 -7.21 -7.20 18.80
C ALA A 24 -5.83 -7.13 19.47
N GLY A 25 -4.80 -7.71 18.85
CA GLY A 25 -3.42 -7.66 19.33
C GLY A 25 -2.87 -6.23 19.38
N SER A 26 -3.12 -5.40 18.36
CA SER A 26 -2.68 -4.01 18.35
C SER A 26 -3.37 -3.16 19.43
N LEU A 27 -4.67 -3.38 19.66
CA LEU A 27 -5.41 -2.72 20.74
C LEU A 27 -4.87 -3.09 22.12
N VAL A 28 -4.52 -4.36 22.31
CA VAL A 28 -3.90 -4.84 23.56
C VAL A 28 -2.49 -4.27 23.75
N ALA A 29 -1.71 -4.13 22.67
CA ALA A 29 -0.39 -3.51 22.75
C ALA A 29 -0.48 -2.03 23.17
N GLU A 30 -1.53 -1.33 22.74
CA GLU A 30 -1.77 0.08 23.09
C GLU A 30 -2.31 0.27 24.52
N SER A 31 -2.82 -0.78 25.16
CA SER A 31 -3.33 -0.73 26.53
C SER A 31 -2.24 -0.71 27.62
N GLY A 32 -0.96 -0.75 27.23
CA GLY A 32 0.19 -0.72 28.15
C GLY A 32 0.58 -2.07 28.76
N GLU A 33 -0.26 -3.11 28.61
CA GLU A 33 -0.01 -4.46 29.14
C GLU A 33 0.58 -5.42 28.09
N GLY A 34 1.00 -4.89 26.93
CA GLY A 34 1.52 -5.68 25.80
C GLY A 34 2.60 -6.70 26.17
N PRO A 35 3.72 -6.31 26.82
CA PRO A 35 4.80 -7.23 27.16
C PRO A 35 4.37 -8.37 28.09
N ARG A 36 3.46 -8.09 29.04
CA ARG A 36 2.93 -9.09 29.96
C ARG A 36 2.06 -10.11 29.22
N ILE A 37 1.19 -9.63 28.34
CA ILE A 37 0.30 -10.49 27.56
C ILE A 37 1.09 -11.30 26.53
N GLU A 38 2.11 -10.73 25.91
CA GLU A 38 3.04 -11.44 25.03
C GLU A 38 3.68 -12.62 25.75
N HIS A 39 4.23 -12.41 26.94
CA HIS A 39 4.85 -13.48 27.73
C HIS A 39 3.85 -14.59 28.13
N LEU A 40 2.61 -14.22 28.46
CA LEU A 40 1.56 -15.19 28.78
C LEU A 40 1.07 -15.97 27.55
N LEU A 41 1.09 -15.35 26.36
CA LEU A 41 0.63 -15.97 25.12
C LEU A 41 1.72 -16.74 24.39
N GLU A 42 2.99 -16.53 24.71
CA GLU A 42 4.12 -17.19 24.04
C GLU A 42 4.00 -18.73 24.01
N PRO A 43 3.69 -19.44 25.10
CA PRO A 43 3.52 -20.90 25.06
C PRO A 43 2.33 -21.34 24.20
N VAL A 44 1.26 -20.54 24.21
CA VAL A 44 0.03 -20.81 23.44
C VAL A 44 0.31 -20.62 21.95
N ARG A 45 0.99 -19.53 21.58
CA ARG A 45 1.45 -19.26 20.22
C ARG A 45 2.28 -20.42 19.69
N ASP A 46 3.25 -20.90 20.48
CA ASP A 46 4.16 -21.95 20.04
C ASP A 46 3.43 -23.30 19.87
N LEU A 47 2.50 -23.64 20.76
CA LEU A 47 1.64 -24.81 20.62
C LEU A 47 0.78 -24.74 19.35
N PHE A 48 0.09 -23.63 19.11
CA PHE A 48 -0.76 -23.47 17.93
C PHE A 48 0.05 -23.39 16.64
N ALA A 49 1.24 -22.80 16.67
CA ALA A 49 2.15 -22.82 15.53
C ALA A 49 2.57 -24.26 15.20
N ALA A 50 2.92 -25.07 16.19
CA ALA A 50 3.23 -26.48 15.98
C ALA A 50 2.04 -27.25 15.37
N VAL A 51 0.84 -27.09 15.92
CA VAL A 51 -0.38 -27.72 15.38
C VAL A 51 -0.69 -27.25 13.95
N PHE A 52 -0.53 -25.96 13.67
CA PHE A 52 -0.71 -25.40 12.33
C PHE A 52 0.25 -26.02 11.33
N PHE A 53 1.55 -26.07 11.65
CA PHE A 53 2.55 -26.65 10.75
C PHE A 53 2.37 -28.16 10.56
N VAL A 54 2.00 -28.90 11.59
CA VAL A 54 1.65 -30.33 11.47
C VAL A 54 0.42 -30.51 10.58
N SER A 55 -0.62 -29.69 10.75
CA SER A 55 -1.84 -29.76 9.95
C SER A 55 -1.58 -29.45 8.49
N VAL A 56 -0.82 -28.38 8.19
CA VAL A 56 -0.39 -28.06 6.83
C VAL A 56 0.46 -29.18 6.25
N GLY A 57 1.35 -29.78 7.06
CA GLY A 57 2.15 -30.94 6.66
C GLY A 57 1.30 -32.17 6.29
N MET A 58 0.22 -32.44 7.02
CA MET A 58 -0.70 -33.54 6.72
C MET A 58 -1.54 -33.33 5.45
N LEU A 59 -1.72 -32.08 4.99
CA LEU A 59 -2.39 -31.78 3.72
C LEU A 59 -1.50 -32.04 2.50
N ILE A 60 -0.19 -32.25 2.71
CA ILE A 60 0.77 -32.47 1.62
C ILE A 60 0.81 -33.97 1.32
N ASP A 61 0.40 -34.35 0.11
CA ASP A 61 0.59 -35.70 -0.41
C ASP A 61 2.02 -35.85 -0.97
N PRO A 62 2.88 -36.70 -0.37
CA PRO A 62 4.25 -36.90 -0.82
C PRO A 62 4.35 -37.40 -2.27
N ALA A 63 3.39 -38.20 -2.73
CA ALA A 63 3.39 -38.74 -4.08
C ALA A 63 3.15 -37.63 -5.12
N LEU A 64 2.23 -36.71 -4.84
CA LEU A 64 1.97 -35.55 -5.69
C LEU A 64 3.11 -34.55 -5.70
N VAL A 65 3.80 -34.37 -4.56
CA VAL A 65 5.00 -33.52 -4.48
C VAL A 65 6.13 -34.10 -5.33
N LEU A 66 6.39 -35.42 -5.22
CA LEU A 66 7.41 -36.08 -6.04
C LEU A 66 7.05 -36.03 -7.54
N ALA A 67 5.77 -36.14 -7.90
CA ALA A 67 5.35 -36.03 -9.29
C ALA A 67 5.50 -34.59 -9.85
N ASN A 68 5.35 -33.57 -9.00
CA ASN A 68 5.30 -32.16 -9.41
C ASN A 68 6.42 -31.30 -8.81
N TRP A 69 7.56 -31.89 -8.46
CA TRP A 69 8.66 -31.20 -7.77
C TRP A 69 9.21 -30.01 -8.57
N ILE A 70 9.24 -30.13 -9.91
CA ILE A 70 9.71 -29.06 -10.80
C ILE A 70 8.79 -27.82 -10.71
N PRO A 71 7.47 -27.92 -10.96
CA PRO A 71 6.54 -26.81 -10.73
C PRO A 71 6.65 -26.19 -9.33
N ILE A 72 6.74 -27.03 -8.28
CA ILE A 72 6.81 -26.56 -6.90
C ILE A 72 8.07 -25.72 -6.68
N LEU A 73 9.23 -26.19 -7.15
CA LEU A 73 10.50 -25.49 -6.97
C LEU A 73 10.52 -24.17 -7.76
N VAL A 74 10.07 -24.19 -9.01
CA VAL A 74 10.00 -22.99 -9.86
C VAL A 74 9.04 -21.96 -9.27
N LEU A 75 7.83 -22.37 -8.89
CA LEU A 75 6.85 -21.46 -8.29
C LEU A 75 7.32 -20.90 -6.95
N SER A 76 7.98 -21.72 -6.12
CA SER A 76 8.57 -21.24 -4.86
C SER A 76 9.64 -20.18 -5.12
N ALA A 77 10.53 -20.41 -6.08
CA ALA A 77 11.56 -19.43 -6.45
C ALA A 77 10.95 -18.13 -6.99
N VAL A 78 9.94 -18.23 -7.86
CA VAL A 78 9.21 -17.07 -8.40
C VAL A 78 8.52 -16.28 -7.30
N VAL A 79 7.86 -16.96 -6.35
CA VAL A 79 7.18 -16.30 -5.23
C VAL A 79 8.18 -15.59 -4.33
N ILE A 80 9.28 -16.25 -3.97
CA ILE A 80 10.33 -15.66 -3.13
C ILE A 80 10.94 -14.44 -3.82
N ALA A 81 11.33 -14.55 -5.09
CA ALA A 81 11.90 -13.45 -5.85
C ALA A 81 10.89 -12.30 -6.04
N GLY A 82 9.65 -12.63 -6.38
CA GLY A 82 8.55 -11.69 -6.55
C GLY A 82 8.25 -10.93 -5.25
N ARG A 83 8.23 -11.62 -4.10
CA ARG A 83 8.06 -11.00 -2.78
C ARG A 83 9.25 -10.14 -2.39
N MET A 84 10.48 -10.61 -2.65
CA MET A 84 11.68 -9.83 -2.39
C MET A 84 11.63 -8.47 -3.09
N ILE A 85 11.31 -8.45 -4.39
CA ILE A 85 11.20 -7.22 -5.17
C ILE A 85 9.96 -6.42 -4.75
N GLY A 86 8.80 -7.08 -4.66
CA GLY A 86 7.51 -6.45 -4.37
C GLY A 86 7.41 -5.82 -2.99
N VAL A 87 8.24 -6.24 -2.03
CA VAL A 87 8.31 -5.62 -0.69
C VAL A 87 9.51 -4.69 -0.56
N SER A 88 10.68 -5.05 -1.09
CA SER A 88 11.89 -4.23 -0.92
C SER A 88 11.82 -2.89 -1.65
N ILE A 89 11.27 -2.84 -2.87
CA ILE A 89 11.17 -1.59 -3.64
C ILE A 89 10.24 -0.59 -2.94
N PRO A 90 8.98 -0.95 -2.58
CA PRO A 90 8.11 -0.01 -1.87
C PRO A 90 8.68 0.37 -0.50
N ALA A 91 9.26 -0.58 0.25
CA ALA A 91 9.89 -0.27 1.54
C ALA A 91 11.00 0.77 1.37
N PHE A 92 11.85 0.60 0.35
CA PHE A 92 12.90 1.57 0.04
C PHE A 92 12.33 2.93 -0.35
N LEU A 93 11.28 2.97 -1.18
CA LEU A 93 10.59 4.22 -1.57
C LEU A 93 9.90 4.94 -0.40
N THR A 94 9.59 4.24 0.69
CA THR A 94 9.11 4.89 1.92
C THR A 94 10.25 5.49 2.76
N GLY A 95 11.49 5.33 2.32
CA GLY A 95 12.72 5.76 2.99
C GLY A 95 13.22 4.80 4.06
N ALA A 96 12.74 3.56 4.07
CA ALA A 96 13.43 2.53 4.82
C ALA A 96 14.78 2.28 4.14
N GLY A 97 15.89 2.29 4.90
CA GLY A 97 17.21 1.96 4.36
C GLY A 97 17.24 0.61 3.63
N VAL A 98 18.26 0.37 2.82
CA VAL A 98 18.41 -0.89 2.05
C VAL A 98 18.36 -2.11 2.97
N ARG A 99 19.02 -2.03 4.13
CA ARG A 99 19.03 -3.09 5.14
C ARG A 99 17.65 -3.41 5.70
N THR A 100 16.87 -2.40 6.06
CA THR A 100 15.52 -2.60 6.61
C THR A 100 14.55 -3.06 5.53
N SER A 101 14.68 -2.57 4.31
CA SER A 101 13.86 -2.98 3.15
C SER A 101 14.07 -4.45 2.79
N ILE A 102 15.33 -4.93 2.81
CA ILE A 102 15.67 -6.33 2.58
C ILE A 102 15.22 -7.21 3.76
N ALA A 103 15.45 -6.78 5.00
CA ALA A 103 14.99 -7.52 6.16
C ALA A 103 13.47 -7.69 6.18
N ALA A 104 12.73 -6.63 5.84
CA ALA A 104 11.28 -6.67 5.72
C ALA A 104 10.84 -7.65 4.61
N SER A 105 11.45 -7.59 3.43
CA SER A 105 11.08 -8.47 2.32
C SER A 105 11.38 -9.95 2.60
N MET A 106 12.49 -10.26 3.26
CA MET A 106 12.83 -11.63 3.66
C MET A 106 11.94 -12.15 4.80
N SER A 107 11.40 -11.26 5.65
CA SER A 107 10.43 -11.64 6.69
C SER A 107 9.02 -11.87 6.15
N LEU A 108 8.67 -11.23 5.03
CA LEU A 108 7.36 -11.29 4.37
C LEU A 108 7.34 -12.23 3.14
N SER A 109 8.34 -13.10 3.00
CA SER A 109 8.50 -13.97 1.83
C SER A 109 7.49 -15.13 1.80
N GLN A 110 6.92 -15.49 2.94
CA GLN A 110 5.98 -16.62 3.02
C GLN A 110 4.62 -16.34 2.37
N ILE A 111 4.05 -17.38 1.82
CA ILE A 111 2.66 -17.41 1.39
C ILE A 111 1.74 -17.48 2.61
N GLY A 112 0.67 -16.68 2.62
CA GLY A 112 -0.31 -16.64 3.70
C GLY A 112 -1.58 -17.44 3.40
N GLU A 113 -2.47 -17.55 4.39
CA GLU A 113 -3.75 -18.27 4.33
C GLU A 113 -4.63 -17.90 3.11
N PHE A 114 -4.57 -16.64 2.68
CA PHE A 114 -5.34 -16.14 1.56
C PHE A 114 -5.01 -16.81 0.23
N SER A 115 -3.76 -17.24 0.05
CA SER A 115 -3.37 -17.94 -1.18
C SER A 115 -4.00 -19.34 -1.25
N PHE A 116 -4.25 -19.99 -0.10
CA PHE A 116 -5.01 -21.24 -0.07
C PHE A 116 -6.47 -21.02 -0.43
N LEU A 117 -7.08 -19.95 0.08
CA LEU A 117 -8.46 -19.59 -0.26
C LEU A 117 -8.62 -19.30 -1.76
N ILE A 118 -7.69 -18.54 -2.36
CA ILE A 118 -7.71 -18.23 -3.79
C ILE A 118 -7.50 -19.50 -4.63
N ALA A 119 -6.55 -20.36 -4.25
CA ALA A 119 -6.31 -21.62 -4.94
C ALA A 119 -7.54 -22.55 -4.87
N GLN A 120 -8.15 -22.67 -3.70
CA GLN A 120 -9.36 -23.48 -3.52
C GLN A 120 -10.55 -22.92 -4.28
N LEU A 121 -10.72 -21.59 -4.28
CA LEU A 121 -11.76 -20.93 -5.06
C LEU A 121 -11.57 -21.22 -6.55
N GLY A 122 -10.34 -21.08 -7.07
CA GLY A 122 -10.01 -21.36 -8.47
C GLY A 122 -10.28 -22.80 -8.90
N VAL A 123 -10.04 -23.77 -8.02
CA VAL A 123 -10.41 -25.17 -8.24
C VAL A 123 -11.93 -25.36 -8.20
N SER A 124 -12.61 -24.77 -7.20
CA SER A 124 -14.07 -24.91 -7.06
C SER A 124 -14.88 -24.30 -8.20
N THR A 125 -14.35 -23.25 -8.86
CA THR A 125 -14.97 -22.61 -10.02
C THR A 125 -14.58 -23.26 -11.34
N GLY A 126 -13.70 -24.27 -11.34
CA GLY A 126 -13.15 -24.89 -12.54
C GLY A 126 -12.22 -23.98 -13.35
N ALA A 127 -11.87 -22.79 -12.84
CA ALA A 127 -10.92 -21.88 -13.47
C ALA A 127 -9.50 -22.46 -13.52
N VAL A 128 -9.23 -23.43 -12.64
CA VAL A 128 -7.91 -24.01 -12.40
C VAL A 128 -8.05 -25.52 -12.24
N ARG A 129 -7.06 -26.29 -12.70
CA ARG A 129 -7.04 -27.76 -12.57
C ARG A 129 -6.77 -28.17 -11.12
N ASP A 130 -7.33 -29.29 -10.69
CA ASP A 130 -7.26 -29.81 -9.31
C ASP A 130 -5.83 -29.98 -8.77
N PHE A 131 -4.84 -30.21 -9.64
CA PHE A 131 -3.44 -30.34 -9.24
C PHE A 131 -2.85 -29.05 -8.66
N LEU A 132 -3.42 -27.86 -8.94
CA LEU A 132 -2.88 -26.60 -8.46
C LEU A 132 -3.15 -26.34 -6.98
N TYR A 133 -4.17 -26.94 -6.38
CA TYR A 133 -4.39 -26.80 -4.95
C TYR A 133 -3.28 -27.49 -4.13
N PRO A 134 -2.95 -28.79 -4.34
CA PRO A 134 -1.81 -29.43 -3.69
C PRO A 134 -0.46 -28.75 -3.98
N VAL A 135 -0.25 -28.25 -5.20
CA VAL A 135 0.97 -27.49 -5.55
C VAL A 135 1.04 -26.18 -4.76
N ALA A 136 -0.04 -25.42 -4.65
CA ALA A 136 -0.08 -24.19 -3.87
C ALA A 136 0.17 -24.45 -2.37
N VAL A 137 -0.41 -25.51 -1.81
CA VAL A 137 -0.15 -25.97 -0.43
C VAL A 137 1.33 -26.29 -0.24
N SER A 138 1.92 -27.04 -1.16
CA SER A 138 3.33 -27.44 -1.11
C SER A 138 4.27 -26.25 -1.22
N VAL A 139 4.01 -25.31 -2.13
CA VAL A 139 4.79 -24.07 -2.28
C VAL A 139 4.70 -23.23 -1.00
N SER A 140 3.53 -23.14 -0.38
CA SER A 140 3.40 -22.42 0.89
C SER A 140 4.17 -23.08 2.02
N ALA A 141 4.18 -24.41 2.11
CA ALA A 141 4.96 -25.12 3.10
C ALA A 141 6.47 -24.91 2.88
N VAL A 142 6.94 -25.02 1.64
CA VAL A 142 8.35 -24.78 1.27
C VAL A 142 8.75 -23.35 1.62
N THR A 143 7.94 -22.35 1.26
CA THR A 143 8.24 -20.94 1.56
C THR A 143 8.19 -20.65 3.07
N ALA A 144 7.23 -21.20 3.81
CA ALA A 144 7.16 -21.05 5.26
C ALA A 144 8.36 -21.69 5.98
N LEU A 145 8.78 -22.89 5.57
CA LEU A 145 9.98 -23.55 6.10
C LEU A 145 11.28 -22.79 5.74
N THR A 146 11.32 -22.17 4.57
CA THR A 146 12.48 -21.40 4.10
C THR A 146 12.60 -20.03 4.80
N THR A 147 11.49 -19.48 5.29
CA THR A 147 11.42 -18.12 5.86
C THR A 147 12.32 -17.93 7.10
N PRO A 148 12.37 -18.81 8.11
CA PRO A 148 13.31 -18.68 9.23
C PRO A 148 14.77 -18.58 8.79
N TRP A 149 15.15 -19.33 7.76
CA TRP A 149 16.50 -19.29 7.20
C TRP A 149 16.75 -17.96 6.47
N MET A 150 15.77 -17.48 5.69
CA MET A 150 15.83 -16.17 5.04
C MET A 150 15.95 -15.02 6.05
N ILE A 151 15.20 -15.06 7.15
CA ILE A 151 15.27 -14.04 8.21
C ILE A 151 16.68 -14.01 8.82
N ARG A 152 17.26 -15.17 9.13
CA ARG A 152 18.65 -15.26 9.65
C ARG A 152 19.68 -14.78 8.61
N ALA A 153 19.45 -15.08 7.34
CA ALA A 153 20.31 -14.66 6.23
C ALA A 153 20.11 -13.18 5.82
N SER A 154 19.09 -12.48 6.33
CA SER A 154 18.80 -11.09 5.95
C SER A 154 19.94 -10.12 6.24
N GLY A 155 20.60 -10.28 7.39
CA GLY A 155 21.78 -9.51 7.77
C GLY A 155 22.91 -9.62 6.74
N PRO A 156 23.49 -10.82 6.52
CA PRO A 156 24.57 -10.98 5.56
C PRO A 156 24.14 -10.68 4.11
N PHE A 157 22.91 -11.01 3.71
CA PHE A 157 22.41 -10.70 2.37
C PHE A 157 22.29 -9.20 2.13
N SER A 158 21.77 -8.45 3.11
CA SER A 158 21.70 -6.99 3.01
C SER A 158 23.08 -6.34 2.89
N ALA A 159 24.07 -6.81 3.65
CA ALA A 159 25.45 -6.34 3.55
C ALA A 159 26.10 -6.70 2.21
N TRP A 160 25.78 -7.89 1.67
CA TRP A 160 26.24 -8.30 0.35
C TRP A 160 25.66 -7.41 -0.77
N VAL A 161 24.35 -7.11 -0.70
CA VAL A 161 23.70 -6.19 -1.63
C VAL A 161 24.32 -4.80 -1.54
N ASP A 162 24.51 -4.30 -0.32
CA ASP A 162 25.10 -2.97 -0.09
C ASP A 162 26.53 -2.88 -0.66
N ARG A 163 27.36 -3.91 -0.43
CA ARG A 163 28.72 -3.98 -0.99
C ARG A 163 28.75 -4.06 -2.51
N LYS A 164 27.72 -4.63 -3.13
CA LYS A 164 27.64 -4.83 -4.58
C LYS A 164 26.99 -3.63 -5.30
N LEU A 165 26.37 -2.71 -4.56
CA LEU A 165 25.85 -1.47 -5.12
C LEU A 165 27.01 -0.55 -5.57
N PRO A 166 26.93 0.05 -6.76
CA PRO A 166 27.86 1.08 -7.20
C PRO A 166 27.91 2.24 -6.22
N HIS A 167 29.09 2.86 -6.04
CA HIS A 167 29.28 3.98 -5.12
C HIS A 167 28.29 5.13 -5.38
N ALA A 168 27.94 5.40 -6.64
CA ALA A 168 26.93 6.41 -6.99
C ALA A 168 25.54 6.11 -6.41
N LEU A 169 25.14 4.84 -6.41
CA LEU A 169 23.86 4.40 -5.84
C LEU A 169 23.90 4.39 -4.31
N GLN A 170 25.01 4.02 -3.68
CA GLN A 170 25.16 4.12 -2.22
C GLN A 170 25.04 5.57 -1.75
N THR A 171 25.72 6.51 -2.43
CA THR A 171 25.62 7.94 -2.12
C THR A 171 24.19 8.44 -2.31
N PHE A 172 23.51 8.06 -3.40
CA PHE A 172 22.10 8.41 -3.61
C PHE A 172 21.19 7.85 -2.51
N VAL A 173 21.33 6.57 -2.16
CA VAL A 173 20.59 5.89 -1.09
C VAL A 173 20.78 6.59 0.25
N ALA A 174 22.02 6.96 0.60
CA ALA A 174 22.33 7.65 1.85
C ALA A 174 21.75 9.07 1.87
N LEU A 175 21.86 9.81 0.77
CA LEU A 175 21.26 11.15 0.62
C LEU A 175 19.73 11.08 0.68
N TYR A 176 19.13 10.09 0.02
CA TYR A 176 17.68 9.87 0.04
C TYR A 176 17.16 9.48 1.43
N GLY A 177 17.86 8.57 2.13
CA GLY A 177 17.54 8.19 3.50
C GLY A 177 17.61 9.38 4.46
N SER A 178 18.70 10.16 4.40
CA SER A 178 18.85 11.37 5.23
C SER A 178 17.81 12.45 4.90
N TRP A 179 17.41 12.60 3.64
CA TRP A 179 16.32 13.48 3.24
C TRP A 179 14.98 13.02 3.84
N ILE A 180 14.65 11.72 3.80
CA ILE A 180 13.41 11.20 4.40
C ILE A 180 13.43 11.26 5.93
N ASP A 181 14.56 10.98 6.57
CA ASP A 181 14.67 11.14 8.02
C ASP A 181 14.48 12.61 8.44
N GLY A 182 14.95 13.55 7.61
CA GLY A 182 14.64 14.97 7.74
C GLY A 182 13.14 15.31 7.65
N LEU A 183 12.36 14.56 6.85
CA LEU A 183 10.89 14.67 6.81
C LEU A 183 10.22 14.01 8.03
N ARG A 184 10.83 12.96 8.59
CA ARG A 184 10.31 12.23 9.77
C ARG A 184 10.66 12.89 11.10
N ALA A 185 11.68 13.75 11.17
CA ALA A 185 12.06 14.44 12.40
C ALA A 185 10.94 15.37 12.93
N PRO A 186 10.56 15.31 14.23
CA PRO A 186 9.62 16.25 14.82
C PRO A 186 10.24 17.66 14.87
N GLY A 187 9.65 18.61 14.17
CA GLY A 187 10.06 20.02 14.20
C GLY A 187 8.95 20.95 13.70
N PRO A 188 9.09 22.28 13.82
CA PRO A 188 8.09 23.26 13.35
C PRO A 188 7.80 23.18 11.83
N ARG A 189 8.63 22.44 11.09
CA ARG A 189 8.43 22.05 9.69
C ARG A 189 7.24 21.11 9.47
N LYS A 190 6.95 20.20 10.41
CA LYS A 190 5.83 19.24 10.32
C LYS A 190 4.47 19.93 10.37
N THR A 191 4.28 20.94 11.21
CA THR A 191 2.94 21.54 11.43
C THR A 191 2.39 22.25 10.21
N ARG A 192 3.22 22.94 9.42
CA ARG A 192 2.76 23.63 8.18
C ARG A 192 2.51 22.66 7.03
N ALA A 193 3.42 21.70 6.80
CA ALA A 193 3.26 20.68 5.76
C ALA A 193 2.10 19.72 6.08
N GLN A 194 1.97 19.27 7.33
CA GLN A 194 0.83 18.45 7.78
C GLN A 194 -0.49 19.21 7.66
N ARG A 195 -0.51 20.52 7.93
CA ARG A 195 -1.70 21.35 7.70
C ARG A 195 -2.08 21.39 6.22
N ILE A 196 -1.10 21.57 5.32
CA ILE A 196 -1.32 21.57 3.87
C ILE A 196 -1.80 20.20 3.38
N VAL A 197 -1.17 19.10 3.82
CA VAL A 197 -1.57 17.72 3.48
C VAL A 197 -2.97 17.41 4.03
N ARG A 198 -3.29 17.81 5.26
CA ARG A 198 -4.63 17.62 5.85
C ARG A 198 -5.69 18.40 5.08
N LEU A 199 -5.39 19.63 4.65
CA LEU A 199 -6.28 20.42 3.79
C LEU A 199 -6.46 19.76 2.42
N LEU A 200 -5.40 19.23 1.83
CA LEU A 200 -5.46 18.50 0.55
C LEU A 200 -6.34 17.24 0.66
N LEU A 201 -6.20 16.47 1.73
CA LEU A 201 -7.03 15.28 1.98
C LEU A 201 -8.50 15.64 2.17
N VAL A 202 -8.79 16.74 2.87
CA VAL A 202 -10.16 17.25 3.06
C VAL A 202 -10.75 17.71 1.73
N ASP A 203 -10.01 18.50 0.94
CA ASP A 203 -10.49 18.97 -0.37
C ASP A 203 -10.68 17.82 -1.37
N ALA A 204 -9.79 16.82 -1.35
CA ALA A 204 -9.93 15.60 -2.16
C ALA A 204 -11.15 14.77 -1.74
N ALA A 205 -11.38 14.61 -0.43
CA ALA A 205 -12.56 13.90 0.07
C ALA A 205 -13.86 14.64 -0.27
N LEU A 206 -13.90 15.96 -0.09
CA LEU A 206 -15.05 16.79 -0.46
C LEU A 206 -15.31 16.75 -1.97
N GLY A 207 -14.27 16.85 -2.79
CA GLY A 207 -14.37 16.71 -4.25
C GLY A 207 -14.93 15.34 -4.66
N ALA A 208 -14.42 14.26 -4.07
CA ALA A 208 -14.93 12.91 -4.32
C ALA A 208 -16.41 12.77 -3.91
N VAL A 209 -16.82 13.32 -2.77
CA VAL A 209 -18.22 13.34 -2.34
C VAL A 209 -19.09 14.11 -3.33
N VAL A 210 -18.67 15.28 -3.79
CA VAL A 210 -19.41 16.06 -4.79
C VAL A 210 -19.55 15.30 -6.10
N VAL A 211 -18.50 14.64 -6.58
CA VAL A 211 -18.55 13.83 -7.82
C VAL A 211 -19.47 12.62 -7.67
N VAL A 212 -19.40 11.90 -6.54
CA VAL A 212 -20.27 10.74 -6.27
C VAL A 212 -21.74 11.15 -6.12
N LEU A 213 -22.02 12.27 -5.45
CA LEU A 213 -23.38 12.80 -5.34
C LEU A 213 -23.89 13.27 -6.71
N ALA A 214 -23.06 14.00 -7.46
CA ALA A 214 -23.43 14.45 -8.80
C ALA A 214 -23.73 13.26 -9.72
N SER A 215 -22.95 12.17 -9.68
CA SER A 215 -23.19 10.98 -10.51
C SER A 215 -24.41 10.19 -10.07
N ARG A 216 -24.67 10.06 -8.76
CA ARG A 216 -25.84 9.34 -8.23
C ARG A 216 -27.16 10.08 -8.46
N PHE A 217 -27.17 11.40 -8.32
CA PHE A 217 -28.38 12.22 -8.45
C PHE A 217 -28.54 12.84 -9.84
N PHE A 218 -27.64 12.55 -10.79
CA PHE A 218 -27.68 13.13 -12.14
C PHE A 218 -28.99 12.84 -12.86
N ALA A 219 -29.44 11.58 -12.85
CA ALA A 219 -30.65 11.15 -13.54
C ALA A 219 -31.90 11.82 -12.96
N ASP A 220 -32.02 11.86 -11.63
CA ASP A 220 -33.13 12.52 -10.93
C ASP A 220 -33.15 14.03 -11.17
N ALA A 221 -31.96 14.67 -11.21
CA ALA A 221 -31.83 16.09 -11.51
C ALA A 221 -32.28 16.43 -12.94
N VAL A 222 -31.93 15.60 -13.94
CA VAL A 222 -32.35 15.79 -15.34
C VAL A 222 -33.87 15.65 -15.47
N ILE A 223 -34.47 14.66 -14.81
CA ILE A 223 -35.93 14.44 -14.82
C ILE A 223 -36.66 15.61 -14.14
N TRP A 224 -36.14 16.08 -13.00
CA TRP A 224 -36.69 17.24 -12.30
C TRP A 224 -36.60 18.52 -13.13
N LEU A 225 -35.48 18.75 -13.81
CA LEU A 225 -35.30 19.92 -14.68
C LEU A 225 -36.28 19.89 -15.85
N ARG A 226 -36.44 18.73 -16.50
CA ARG A 226 -37.34 18.52 -17.63
C ARG A 226 -38.80 18.78 -17.25
N THR A 227 -39.24 18.31 -16.08
CA THR A 227 -40.63 18.45 -15.61
C THR A 227 -40.96 19.88 -15.16
N ARG A 228 -39.99 20.63 -14.62
CA ARG A 228 -40.20 22.01 -14.16
C ARG A 228 -40.07 23.08 -15.25
N THR A 229 -39.19 22.87 -16.23
CA THR A 229 -38.82 23.91 -17.21
C THR A 229 -39.27 23.61 -18.63
N GLY A 230 -39.73 22.38 -18.92
CA GLY A 230 -40.15 21.96 -20.25
C GLY A 230 -39.00 21.82 -21.27
N LEU A 231 -37.74 21.86 -20.80
CA LEU A 231 -36.55 21.72 -21.65
C LEU A 231 -36.50 20.34 -22.32
N GLY A 232 -36.01 20.30 -23.57
CA GLY A 232 -35.70 19.06 -24.28
C GLY A 232 -34.61 18.24 -23.58
N ALA A 233 -34.58 16.93 -23.81
CA ALA A 233 -33.67 16.00 -23.10
C ALA A 233 -32.20 16.45 -23.13
N ILE A 234 -31.71 16.87 -24.30
CA ILE A 234 -30.34 17.32 -24.50
C ILE A 234 -30.05 18.63 -23.73
N ALA A 235 -31.01 19.57 -23.72
CA ALA A 235 -30.83 20.84 -23.03
C ALA A 235 -30.82 20.66 -21.50
N ALA A 236 -31.64 19.74 -20.97
CA ALA A 236 -31.65 19.43 -19.54
C ALA A 236 -30.35 18.74 -19.09
N GLU A 237 -29.80 17.84 -19.91
CA GLU A 237 -28.50 17.20 -19.65
C GLU A 237 -27.34 18.20 -19.64
N ILE A 238 -27.29 19.12 -20.61
CA ILE A 238 -26.24 20.16 -20.67
C ILE A 238 -26.30 21.05 -19.43
N VAL A 239 -27.49 21.45 -18.98
CA VAL A 239 -27.64 22.30 -17.79
C VAL A 239 -27.26 21.55 -16.51
N ALA A 240 -27.67 20.29 -16.35
CA ALA A 240 -27.28 19.47 -15.20
C ALA A 240 -25.76 19.26 -15.15
N MET A 241 -25.12 19.02 -16.29
CA MET A 241 -23.68 18.87 -16.40
C MET A 241 -22.94 20.18 -16.11
N ALA A 242 -23.44 21.31 -16.61
CA ALA A 242 -22.87 22.63 -16.30
C ALA A 242 -22.93 22.93 -14.80
N VAL A 243 -24.03 22.62 -14.12
CA VAL A 243 -24.17 22.78 -12.67
C VAL A 243 -23.20 21.89 -11.89
N ALA A 244 -23.03 20.62 -12.30
CA ALA A 244 -22.08 19.70 -11.68
C ALA A 244 -20.62 20.16 -11.85
N ILE A 245 -20.26 20.71 -13.01
CA ILE A 245 -18.93 21.28 -13.27
C ILE A 245 -18.71 22.52 -12.38
N VAL A 246 -19.69 23.41 -12.28
CA VAL A 246 -19.59 24.61 -11.44
C VAL A 246 -19.45 24.25 -9.95
N LEU A 247 -20.17 23.24 -9.48
CA LEU A 247 -20.07 22.74 -8.10
C LEU A 247 -18.72 22.09 -7.78
N SER A 248 -18.10 21.41 -8.75
CA SER A 248 -16.80 20.75 -8.58
C SER A 248 -15.59 21.66 -8.81
N ALA A 249 -15.76 22.75 -9.58
CA ALA A 249 -14.72 23.73 -9.91
C ALA A 249 -13.93 24.30 -8.71
N PRO A 250 -14.55 24.77 -7.60
CA PRO A 250 -13.79 25.33 -6.48
C PRO A 250 -12.86 24.32 -5.81
N PHE A 251 -13.23 23.03 -5.80
CA PHE A 251 -12.43 21.95 -5.22
C PHE A 251 -11.24 21.59 -6.12
N LEU A 252 -11.46 21.53 -7.44
CA LEU A 252 -10.39 21.31 -8.42
C LEU A 252 -9.35 22.44 -8.36
N VAL A 253 -9.82 23.70 -8.28
CA VAL A 253 -8.93 24.86 -8.12
C VAL A 253 -8.21 24.84 -6.77
N GLY A 254 -8.89 24.44 -5.69
CA GLY A 254 -8.31 24.25 -4.36
C GLY A 254 -7.16 23.24 -4.38
N ILE A 255 -7.40 22.06 -4.96
CA ILE A 255 -6.41 20.99 -5.10
C ILE A 255 -5.19 21.45 -5.90
N VAL A 256 -5.38 22.09 -7.06
CA VAL A 256 -4.26 22.59 -7.90
C VAL A 256 -3.44 23.63 -7.14
N ARG A 257 -4.09 24.55 -6.41
CA ARG A 257 -3.40 25.56 -5.60
C ARG A 257 -2.64 24.95 -4.42
N LEU A 258 -3.23 23.99 -3.73
CA LEU A 258 -2.62 23.29 -2.59
C LEU A 258 -1.44 22.42 -3.02
N VAL A 259 -1.56 21.69 -4.13
CA VAL A 259 -0.46 20.94 -4.75
C VAL A 259 0.67 21.88 -5.15
N GLY A 260 0.35 23.03 -5.76
CA GLY A 260 1.35 24.05 -6.11
C GLY A 260 2.06 24.62 -4.89
N ALA A 261 1.33 24.91 -3.81
CA ALA A 261 1.90 25.38 -2.56
C ALA A 261 2.77 24.32 -1.86
N LEU A 262 2.37 23.06 -1.90
CA LEU A 262 3.14 21.92 -1.39
C LEU A 262 4.42 21.72 -2.21
N ALA A 263 4.31 21.73 -3.55
CA ALA A 263 5.43 21.56 -4.47
C ALA A 263 6.45 22.70 -4.31
N LEU A 264 5.99 23.95 -4.18
CA LEU A 264 6.86 25.09 -3.91
C LEU A 264 7.56 24.94 -2.55
N ALA A 265 6.81 24.56 -1.51
CA ALA A 265 7.37 24.35 -0.17
C ALA A 265 8.41 23.23 -0.14
N LEU A 266 8.18 22.13 -0.87
CA LEU A 266 9.14 21.02 -0.97
C LEU A 266 10.35 21.38 -1.84
N ALA A 267 10.16 22.14 -2.92
CA ALA A 267 11.23 22.49 -3.84
C ALA A 267 12.20 23.55 -3.28
N THR A 268 11.70 24.56 -2.56
CA THR A 268 12.56 25.52 -1.84
C THR A 268 13.28 24.88 -0.65
N GLN A 269 12.77 23.76 -0.13
CA GLN A 269 13.42 22.97 0.92
C GLN A 269 14.48 22.00 0.37
N ALA A 270 14.27 21.42 -0.81
CA ALA A 270 15.21 20.52 -1.47
C ALA A 270 16.40 21.27 -2.12
N LEU A 271 16.15 22.49 -2.61
CA LEU A 271 17.14 23.37 -3.20
C LEU A 271 16.99 24.76 -2.55
N PRO A 272 17.78 25.10 -1.51
CA PRO A 272 17.70 26.40 -0.84
C PRO A 272 18.06 27.56 -1.78
N GLU A 273 17.53 28.75 -1.52
CA GLU A 273 17.92 29.96 -2.24
C GLU A 273 19.37 30.32 -1.92
N GLY A 274 20.16 30.58 -2.96
CA GLY A 274 21.49 31.13 -2.80
C GLY A 274 21.43 32.56 -2.21
N PRO A 275 22.51 33.02 -1.55
CA PRO A 275 22.56 34.37 -1.00
C PRO A 275 22.33 35.44 -2.07
N PRO A 276 21.63 36.55 -1.75
CA PRO A 276 21.28 37.59 -2.71
C PRO A 276 22.53 38.17 -3.37
N GLY A 277 22.58 38.18 -4.71
CA GLY A 277 23.68 38.75 -5.51
C GLY A 277 24.54 37.76 -6.31
N ARG A 278 24.29 36.44 -6.23
CA ARG A 278 24.91 35.43 -7.12
C ARG A 278 23.88 34.75 -8.02
N VAL A 279 24.31 34.30 -9.19
CA VAL A 279 23.46 33.59 -10.17
C VAL A 279 22.94 32.29 -9.54
N ASP A 280 21.62 32.17 -9.40
CA ASP A 280 20.97 31.01 -8.80
C ASP A 280 20.91 29.83 -9.81
N LEU A 281 21.97 29.03 -9.80
CA LEU A 281 22.08 27.81 -10.61
C LEU A 281 21.05 26.73 -10.22
N ALA A 282 20.40 26.85 -9.06
CA ALA A 282 19.39 25.92 -8.59
C ALA A 282 17.95 26.30 -9.00
N ALA A 283 17.75 27.46 -9.63
CA ALA A 283 16.43 27.95 -10.03
C ALA A 283 15.77 27.07 -11.12
N ALA A 284 16.53 26.64 -12.13
CA ALA A 284 16.05 25.78 -13.21
C ALA A 284 15.64 24.36 -12.71
N PRO A 285 16.48 23.62 -11.96
CA PRO A 285 16.09 22.33 -11.42
C PRO A 285 14.96 22.43 -10.38
N ARG A 286 14.87 23.52 -9.62
CA ARG A 286 13.74 23.76 -8.69
C ARG A 286 12.41 23.92 -9.41
N ARG A 287 12.38 24.69 -10.50
CA ARG A 287 11.17 24.81 -11.35
C ARG A 287 10.79 23.48 -11.98
N ALA A 288 11.78 22.71 -12.47
CA ALA A 288 11.53 21.38 -13.04
C ALA A 288 10.92 20.42 -12.00
N LEU A 289 11.41 20.45 -10.75
CA LEU A 289 10.88 19.64 -9.65
C LEU A 289 9.46 20.04 -9.24
N ILE A 290 9.13 21.33 -9.26
CA ILE A 290 7.76 21.80 -9.01
C ILE A 290 6.80 21.28 -10.08
N VAL A 291 7.19 21.40 -11.36
CA VAL A 291 6.37 20.97 -12.50
C VAL A 291 6.19 19.46 -12.51
N SER A 292 7.23 18.68 -12.20
CA SER A 292 7.12 17.21 -12.13
C SER A 292 6.21 16.77 -10.98
N LEU A 293 6.30 17.40 -9.80
CA LEU A 293 5.42 17.08 -8.67
C LEU A 293 3.96 17.44 -8.97
N GLN A 294 3.72 18.56 -9.67
CA GLN A 294 2.40 18.97 -10.14
C GLN A 294 1.82 18.00 -11.18
N LEU A 295 2.64 17.55 -12.14
CA LEU A 295 2.23 16.55 -13.14
C LEU A 295 1.88 15.21 -12.48
N VAL A 296 2.72 14.72 -11.58
CA VAL A 296 2.47 13.46 -10.85
C VAL A 296 1.19 13.55 -10.02
N ALA A 297 0.98 14.67 -9.31
CA ALA A 297 -0.24 14.89 -8.55
C ALA A 297 -1.48 14.98 -9.46
N ALA A 298 -1.40 15.68 -10.60
CA ALA A 298 -2.48 15.76 -11.57
C ALA A 298 -2.86 14.39 -12.14
N VAL A 299 -1.87 13.55 -12.47
CA VAL A 299 -2.10 12.16 -12.93
C VAL A 299 -2.70 11.31 -11.81
N ALA A 300 -2.17 11.40 -10.59
CA ALA A 300 -2.67 10.65 -9.43
C ALA A 300 -4.13 11.00 -9.06
N LEU A 301 -4.50 12.27 -9.21
CA LEU A 301 -5.87 12.76 -8.97
C LEU A 301 -6.82 12.47 -10.15
N GLY A 302 -6.30 12.32 -11.36
CA GLY A 302 -7.09 11.96 -12.55
C GLY A 302 -7.41 10.46 -12.64
N LEU A 303 -6.53 9.59 -12.15
CA LEU A 303 -6.69 8.13 -12.19
C LEU A 303 -8.04 7.60 -11.63
N PRO A 304 -8.57 8.11 -10.50
CA PRO A 304 -9.86 7.68 -9.97
C PRO A 304 -11.05 8.09 -10.86
N LEU A 305 -10.96 9.21 -11.58
CA LEU A 305 -12.03 9.67 -12.47
C LEU A 305 -12.16 8.77 -13.70
N PHE A 306 -11.04 8.23 -14.22
CA PHE A 306 -11.05 7.26 -15.30
C PHE A 306 -11.57 5.88 -14.90
N ALA A 307 -11.50 5.52 -13.62
CA ALA A 307 -12.01 4.24 -13.12
C ALA A 307 -13.53 4.24 -12.89
N VAL A 308 -14.17 5.41 -12.91
CA VAL A 308 -15.62 5.60 -12.68
C VAL A 308 -16.38 5.91 -13.97
N ALA A 309 -15.68 6.20 -15.07
CA ALA A 309 -16.23 6.34 -16.42
C ALA A 309 -16.34 4.97 -17.12
#